data_AF-A0A937VP06-F1
#
_entry.id   AF-A0A937VP06-F1
#
_cell.length_a   1.000
_cell.length_b   1.000
_cell.length_c   1.000
_cell.angle_alpha   90.00
_cell.angle_beta   90.00
_cell.angle_gamma   90.00
#
_symmetry.space_group_name_H-M   'P 1'
#
loop_
_entity.id
_entity.type
_entity.pdbx_description
1 polymer ?
#
loop_
_entity_poly.entity_id
_entity_poly.type
_entity_poly.pdbx_seq_one_letter_code
_entity_poly.pdbx_strand_id
1 'polypeptide(L)'
;MAYLYQEPSKTAMIKLLHTADIHLGREFPLLGEKGKEYRNQLVTTFDKIIDLAIKENVSLLLIAGDLFDTNRVHGIVVAKVLSAFRKLEERGVPICILPGTGTHDSYGEDSIYRFVRFPPNVVVFTPRQER
;
A
#
# COMPACT_ATOMS: atom_id res chain seq x y z
N MET A 1 45.67 8.23 29.13
CA MET A 1 44.90 8.68 27.96
C MET A 1 44.18 7.47 27.39
N ALA A 2 42.94 7.23 27.82
CA ALA A 2 42.12 6.12 27.32
C ALA A 2 41.38 6.61 26.07
N TYR A 3 41.67 5.99 24.92
CA TYR A 3 40.88 6.19 23.71
C TYR A 3 39.52 5.52 23.91
N LEU A 4 38.45 6.32 23.95
CA LEU A 4 37.09 5.81 23.87
C LEU A 4 36.91 5.21 22.48
N TYR A 5 36.83 3.89 22.40
CA TYR A 5 36.29 3.21 21.23
C TYR A 5 34.83 3.64 21.10
N GLN A 6 34.53 4.50 20.12
CA GLN A 6 33.16 4.67 19.65
C GLN A 6 32.84 3.43 18.82
N GLU A 7 31.81 2.66 19.22
CA GLU A 7 31.29 1.63 18.34
C GLU A 7 30.90 2.28 17.01
N PRO A 8 31.26 1.68 15.86
CA PRO A 8 30.77 2.17 14.59
C PRO A 8 29.25 2.21 14.66
N SER A 9 28.68 3.39 14.40
CA SER A 9 27.24 3.59 14.23
C SER A 9 26.69 2.40 13.43
N LYS A 10 25.74 1.64 14.02
CA LYS A 10 24.94 0.66 13.27
C LYS A 10 24.44 1.40 12.04
N THR A 11 25.05 1.16 10.88
CA THR A 11 24.53 1.63 9.60
C THR A 11 23.09 1.19 9.57
N ALA A 12 22.17 2.16 9.58
CA ALA A 12 20.74 1.87 9.67
C ALA A 12 20.38 0.99 8.48
N MET A 13 20.17 -0.30 8.73
CA MET A 13 19.82 -1.28 7.70
C MET A 13 18.46 -0.89 7.14
N ILE A 14 18.42 -0.53 5.86
CA ILE A 14 17.17 -0.19 5.17
C ILE A 14 16.38 -1.49 4.98
N LYS A 15 15.16 -1.53 5.51
CA LYS A 15 14.22 -2.64 5.30
C LYS A 15 13.08 -2.18 4.40
N LEU A 16 12.88 -2.85 3.28
CA LEU A 16 11.78 -2.58 2.37
C LEU A 16 10.77 -3.73 2.46
N LEU A 17 9.49 -3.43 2.67
CA LEU A 17 8.42 -4.39 2.42
C LEU A 17 7.82 -4.10 1.06
N HIS A 18 7.80 -5.11 0.20
CA HIS A 18 7.33 -4.98 -1.17
C HIS A 18 6.19 -5.97 -1.43
N THR A 19 5.12 -5.50 -2.08
CA THR A 19 3.95 -6.29 -2.48
C THR A 19 3.33 -5.72 -3.77
N ALA A 20 2.39 -6.43 -4.37
CA ALA A 20 1.61 -6.06 -5.54
C ALA A 20 0.32 -6.91 -5.58
N ASP A 21 -0.60 -6.61 -6.50
CA ASP A 21 -1.76 -7.46 -6.84
C ASP A 21 -2.69 -7.78 -5.67
N ILE A 22 -3.04 -6.77 -4.88
CA ILE A 22 -3.91 -6.90 -3.70
C ILE A 22 -5.39 -6.97 -4.11
N HIS A 23 -5.78 -6.26 -5.16
CA HIS A 23 -7.14 -6.22 -5.73
C HIS A 23 -8.25 -5.95 -4.71
N LEU A 24 -8.08 -4.95 -3.83
CA LEU A 24 -9.13 -4.59 -2.89
C LEU A 24 -10.39 -4.13 -3.62
N GLY A 25 -11.54 -4.66 -3.18
CA GLY A 25 -12.84 -4.40 -3.79
C GLY A 25 -13.22 -5.39 -4.90
N ARG A 26 -12.39 -6.38 -5.20
CA ARG A 26 -12.69 -7.42 -6.20
C ARG A 26 -13.99 -8.14 -5.89
N GLU A 27 -14.82 -8.31 -6.92
CA GLU A 27 -16.01 -9.14 -6.83
C GLU A 27 -15.75 -10.55 -7.38
N PHE A 28 -16.45 -11.52 -6.81
CA PHE A 28 -16.35 -12.94 -7.20
C PHE A 28 -17.74 -13.49 -7.53
N PRO A 29 -18.41 -12.99 -8.59
CA PRO A 29 -19.80 -13.33 -8.89
C PRO A 29 -20.00 -14.83 -9.17
N LEU A 30 -19.00 -15.48 -9.77
CA LEU A 30 -19.03 -16.91 -10.09
C LEU A 30 -18.95 -17.84 -8.86
N LEU A 31 -18.63 -17.31 -7.68
CA LEU A 31 -18.43 -18.09 -6.46
C LEU A 31 -19.61 -18.03 -5.48
N GLY A 32 -20.67 -17.28 -5.80
CA GLY A 32 -21.83 -17.11 -4.91
C GLY A 32 -21.42 -16.65 -3.50
N GLU A 33 -21.92 -17.34 -2.48
CA GLU A 33 -21.62 -17.03 -1.07
C GLU A 33 -20.12 -17.13 -0.73
N LYS A 34 -19.38 -18.04 -1.35
CA LYS A 34 -17.92 -18.16 -1.15
C LYS A 34 -17.19 -16.89 -1.61
N GLY A 35 -17.75 -16.14 -2.56
CA GLY A 35 -17.18 -14.88 -3.00
C GLY A 35 -17.02 -13.86 -1.87
N LYS A 36 -17.91 -13.87 -0.87
CA LYS A 36 -17.79 -13.02 0.32
C LYS A 36 -16.58 -13.41 1.17
N GLU A 37 -16.31 -14.70 1.29
CA GLU A 37 -15.15 -15.21 2.03
C GLU A 37 -13.85 -14.76 1.37
N TYR A 38 -13.72 -14.93 0.06
CA TYR A 38 -12.54 -14.46 -0.68
C TYR A 38 -12.34 -12.95 -0.58
N ARG A 39 -13.41 -12.14 -0.65
CA ARG A 39 -13.30 -10.69 -0.41
C ARG A 39 -12.75 -10.37 0.98
N ASN A 40 -13.24 -11.06 2.00
CA ASN A 40 -12.74 -10.90 3.37
C ASN A 40 -11.28 -11.34 3.50
N GLN A 41 -10.86 -12.38 2.76
CA GLN A 41 -9.47 -12.82 2.73
C GLN A 41 -8.55 -11.76 2.13
N LEU A 42 -8.92 -11.09 1.02
CA LEU A 42 -8.13 -9.99 0.46
C LEU A 42 -7.94 -8.87 1.47
N VAL A 43 -9.04 -8.47 2.13
CA VAL A 43 -9.06 -7.44 3.16
C VAL A 43 -8.20 -7.83 4.38
N THR A 44 -8.27 -9.09 4.81
CA THR A 44 -7.48 -9.62 5.94
C THR A 44 -6.00 -9.71 5.59
N THR A 45 -5.66 -10.10 4.37
CA THR A 45 -4.28 -10.15 3.88
C THR A 45 -3.67 -8.76 3.82
N PHE A 46 -4.43 -7.77 3.35
CA PHE A 46 -4.00 -6.37 3.37
C PHE A 46 -3.69 -5.89 4.79
N ASP A 47 -4.57 -6.17 5.77
CA ASP A 47 -4.30 -5.80 7.17
C ASP A 47 -3.02 -6.46 7.70
N LYS A 48 -2.79 -7.75 7.37
CA LYS A 48 -1.57 -8.47 7.76
C LYS A 48 -0.30 -7.86 7.16
N ILE A 49 -0.35 -7.35 5.92
CA ILE A 49 0.78 -6.66 5.28
C ILE A 49 1.14 -5.39 6.08
N ILE A 50 0.13 -4.64 6.51
CA ILE A 50 0.30 -3.41 7.28
C ILE A 50 0.85 -3.74 8.68
N ASP A 51 0.30 -4.74 9.35
CA ASP A 51 0.80 -5.20 10.65
C ASP A 51 2.23 -5.73 10.56
N LEU A 52 2.59 -6.40 9.46
CA LEU A 52 3.95 -6.86 9.20
C LEU A 52 4.92 -5.70 9.00
N ALA A 53 4.55 -4.69 8.19
CA ALA A 53 5.35 -3.48 8.00
C ALA A 53 5.66 -2.80 9.34
N ILE A 54 4.63 -2.72 10.19
CA ILE A 54 4.73 -2.18 11.55
C ILE A 54 5.66 -3.01 12.43
N LYS A 55 5.42 -4.32 12.49
CA LYS A 55 6.17 -5.25 13.34
C LYS A 55 7.66 -5.26 13.00
N GLU A 56 7.99 -5.26 11.71
CA GLU A 56 9.37 -5.36 11.23
C GLU A 56 10.13 -4.02 11.23
N ASN A 57 9.46 -2.92 11.58
CA ASN A 57 9.97 -1.54 11.52
C ASN A 57 10.57 -1.24 10.15
N VAL A 58 9.77 -1.44 9.10
CA VAL A 58 10.22 -1.24 7.73
C VAL A 58 10.47 0.23 7.46
N SER A 59 11.46 0.52 6.63
CA SER A 59 11.81 1.86 6.19
C SER A 59 10.88 2.37 5.08
N LEU A 60 10.21 1.47 4.36
CA LEU A 60 9.28 1.78 3.26
C LEU A 60 8.35 0.59 3.00
N LEU A 61 7.08 0.87 2.72
CA LEU A 61 6.16 -0.06 2.06
C LEU A 61 6.03 0.31 0.57
N LEU A 62 6.34 -0.63 -0.33
CA LEU A 62 6.20 -0.50 -1.77
C LEU A 62 5.08 -1.41 -2.30
N ILE A 63 4.00 -0.82 -2.82
CA ILE A 63 2.90 -1.50 -3.50
C ILE A 63 3.07 -1.28 -5.00
N ALA A 64 3.56 -2.27 -5.74
CA ALA A 64 3.96 -2.09 -7.14
C ALA A 64 2.88 -2.51 -8.16
N GLY A 65 1.62 -2.17 -7.89
CA GLY A 65 0.50 -2.45 -8.77
C GLY A 65 -0.73 -2.93 -8.03
N ASP A 66 -1.89 -2.71 -8.66
CA ASP A 66 -3.16 -3.39 -8.38
C ASP A 66 -3.53 -3.40 -6.88
N LEU A 67 -3.47 -2.23 -6.22
CA LEU A 67 -3.96 -2.08 -4.86
C LEU A 67 -5.47 -2.28 -4.82
N PHE A 68 -6.17 -1.67 -5.78
CA PHE A 68 -7.59 -1.81 -5.99
C PHE A 68 -7.87 -2.68 -7.21
N ASP A 69 -9.00 -3.39 -7.19
CA ASP A 69 -9.36 -4.26 -8.32
C ASP A 69 -9.73 -3.46 -9.58
N THR A 70 -10.35 -2.29 -9.41
CA THR A 70 -10.70 -1.36 -10.49
C THR A 70 -10.59 0.09 -10.00
N ASN A 71 -10.63 1.06 -10.90
CA ASN A 71 -10.75 2.48 -10.53
C ASN A 71 -12.11 2.84 -9.87
N ARG A 72 -13.15 2.02 -10.04
CA ARG A 72 -14.49 2.25 -9.47
C ARG A 72 -14.62 1.53 -8.13
N VAL A 73 -14.02 2.12 -7.10
CA VAL A 73 -13.93 1.51 -5.77
C VAL A 73 -15.05 2.02 -4.86
N HIS A 74 -15.71 1.11 -4.12
CA HIS A 74 -16.63 1.50 -3.06
C HIS A 74 -15.93 2.31 -1.95
N GLY A 75 -16.55 3.41 -1.52
CA GLY A 75 -15.97 4.31 -0.52
C GLY A 75 -15.56 3.64 0.79
N ILE A 76 -16.22 2.55 1.19
CA ILE A 76 -15.84 1.78 2.39
C ILE A 76 -14.49 1.08 2.26
N VAL A 77 -14.15 0.61 1.05
CA VAL A 77 -12.83 0.00 0.77
C VAL A 77 -11.75 1.08 0.80
N VAL A 78 -12.01 2.23 0.19
CA VAL A 78 -11.12 3.40 0.22
C VAL A 78 -10.87 3.85 1.67
N ALA A 79 -11.93 3.99 2.48
CA ALA A 79 -11.81 4.38 3.88
C ALA A 79 -10.94 3.39 4.69
N LYS A 80 -11.05 2.09 4.40
CA LYS A 80 -10.23 1.06 5.04
C LYS A 80 -8.75 1.19 4.67
N VAL A 81 -8.44 1.41 3.40
CA VAL A 81 -7.06 1.65 2.93
C VAL A 81 -6.48 2.91 3.59
N LEU A 82 -7.23 4.01 3.62
CA LEU A 82 -6.78 5.26 4.25
C LEU A 82 -6.53 5.08 5.75
N SER A 83 -7.41 4.36 6.45
CA SER A 83 -7.22 4.03 7.87
C SER A 83 -5.94 3.21 8.11
N ALA A 84 -5.69 2.21 7.26
CA ALA A 84 -4.48 1.41 7.35
C ALA A 84 -3.19 2.22 7.07
N PHE A 85 -3.22 3.09 6.07
CA PHE A 85 -2.07 3.94 5.72
C PHE A 85 -1.75 4.98 6.80
N ARG A 86 -2.76 5.49 7.52
CA ARG A 86 -2.56 6.36 8.69
C ARG A 86 -1.84 5.67 9.84
N LYS A 87 -2.03 4.37 10.05
CA LYS A 87 -1.25 3.61 11.06
C LYS A 87 0.25 3.60 10.75
N LEU A 88 0.61 3.62 9.46
CA LEU A 88 2.00 3.72 9.01
C LEU A 88 2.50 5.17 9.07
N GLU A 89 1.63 6.14 8.79
CA GLU A 89 1.92 7.58 8.93
C GLU A 89 2.31 7.93 10.38
N GLU A 90 1.54 7.46 11.37
CA GLU A 90 1.80 7.65 12.80
C GLU A 90 3.18 7.13 13.23
N ARG A 91 3.77 6.22 12.45
CA ARG A 91 5.09 5.62 12.67
C ARG A 91 6.18 6.17 11.75
N GLY A 92 5.85 7.16 10.93
CA GLY A 92 6.79 7.75 9.96
C GLY A 92 7.20 6.81 8.85
N VAL A 93 6.40 5.77 8.55
CA VAL A 93 6.70 4.82 7.48
C VAL A 93 6.10 5.34 6.16
N PRO A 94 6.94 5.69 5.17
CA PRO A 94 6.46 6.08 3.84
C PRO A 94 5.84 4.89 3.10
N ILE A 95 4.92 5.19 2.22
CA ILE A 95 4.23 4.24 1.35
C ILE A 95 4.38 4.74 -0.09
N CYS A 96 4.86 3.86 -0.95
CA CYS A 96 5.05 4.11 -2.36
C CYS A 96 4.10 3.21 -3.14
N ILE A 97 3.28 3.79 -4.02
CA ILE A 97 2.32 3.04 -4.83
C ILE A 97 2.63 3.26 -6.30
N LEU A 98 2.82 2.18 -7.04
CA LEU A 98 2.73 2.19 -8.49
C LEU A 98 1.31 1.75 -8.83
N PRO A 99 0.51 2.58 -9.53
CA PRO A 99 -0.78 2.19 -10.05
C PRO A 99 -0.66 0.95 -10.95
N GLY A 100 -1.73 0.17 -11.03
CA GLY A 100 -1.85 -0.96 -11.90
C GLY A 100 -1.75 -0.64 -13.39
N THR A 101 -1.87 -1.68 -14.21
CA THR A 101 -1.88 -1.56 -15.67
C THR A 101 -3.20 -2.03 -16.27
N GLY A 102 -3.56 -1.49 -17.43
CA GLY A 102 -4.73 -1.94 -18.18
C GLY A 102 -6.04 -1.71 -17.42
N THR A 103 -6.77 -2.81 -17.14
CA THR A 103 -8.17 -2.81 -16.71
C THR A 103 -8.39 -2.68 -15.20
N HIS A 104 -7.33 -2.68 -14.39
CA HIS A 104 -7.45 -2.61 -12.93
C HIS A 104 -7.51 -1.16 -12.43
N ASP A 105 -6.60 -0.75 -11.56
CA ASP A 105 -6.51 0.60 -11.01
C ASP A 105 -5.50 1.46 -11.76
N SER A 106 -5.52 1.38 -13.09
CA SER A 106 -4.56 2.09 -13.93
C SER A 106 -4.66 3.63 -13.79
N TYR A 107 -3.53 4.29 -13.96
CA TYR A 107 -3.44 5.76 -13.82
C TYR A 107 -3.93 6.48 -15.08
N GLY A 108 -5.25 6.58 -15.23
CA GLY A 108 -5.96 7.34 -16.28
C GLY A 108 -6.64 8.61 -15.78
N GLU A 109 -7.57 9.14 -16.57
CA GLU A 109 -8.42 10.30 -16.21
C GLU A 109 -9.39 9.96 -15.08
N ASP A 110 -9.92 8.73 -15.08
CA ASP A 110 -10.85 8.20 -14.09
C ASP A 110 -10.14 7.49 -12.92
N SER A 111 -8.82 7.67 -12.79
CA SER A 111 -8.03 6.96 -11.80
C SER A 111 -8.46 7.26 -10.37
N ILE A 112 -8.67 6.21 -9.57
CA ILE A 112 -8.96 6.34 -8.14
C ILE A 112 -7.89 7.16 -7.41
N TYR A 113 -6.64 7.08 -7.88
CA TYR A 113 -5.50 7.80 -7.35
C TYR A 113 -5.56 9.32 -7.55
N ARG A 114 -6.44 9.83 -8.42
CA ARG A 114 -6.68 11.28 -8.60
C ARG A 114 -7.76 11.82 -7.68
N PHE A 115 -8.73 10.99 -7.31
CA PHE A 115 -9.91 11.42 -6.54
C PHE A 115 -9.77 11.18 -5.04
N VAL A 116 -8.90 10.25 -4.64
CA VAL A 116 -8.63 9.95 -3.23
C VAL A 116 -7.54 10.87 -2.69
N ARG A 117 -7.83 11.53 -1.56
CA ARG A 117 -6.82 12.26 -0.78
C ARG A 117 -6.12 11.29 0.17
N PHE A 118 -4.94 10.82 -0.24
CA PHE A 118 -4.09 9.98 0.61
C PHE A 118 -3.42 10.77 1.74
N PRO A 119 -3.06 10.12 2.86
CA PRO A 119 -2.22 10.74 3.89
C PRO A 119 -0.83 11.14 3.34
N PRO A 120 -0.14 12.09 3.97
CA PRO A 120 1.09 12.69 3.45
C PRO A 120 2.26 11.71 3.34
N ASN A 121 2.21 10.56 4.02
CA ASN A 121 3.22 9.50 3.89
C ASN A 121 3.07 8.66 2.61
N VAL A 122 2.04 8.88 1.81
CA VAL A 122 1.79 8.13 0.57
C VAL A 122 2.26 8.92 -0.64
N VAL A 123 3.09 8.29 -1.46
CA VAL A 123 3.52 8.77 -2.76
C VAL A 123 2.99 7.82 -3.82
N VAL A 124 2.15 8.33 -4.71
CA VAL A 124 1.72 7.60 -5.91
C VAL A 124 2.65 7.97 -7.06
N PHE A 125 3.32 6.98 -7.64
CA PHE A 125 4.11 7.15 -8.84
C PHE A 125 3.19 7.29 -10.04
N THR A 126 3.32 8.41 -10.74
CA THR A 126 2.51 8.71 -11.91
C THR A 126 3.41 8.76 -13.14
N PRO A 127 2.89 8.40 -14.34
CA PRO A 127 3.65 8.57 -15.57
C PRO A 127 4.16 10.00 -15.65
N ARG A 128 5.45 10.15 -16.00
CA ARG A 128 6.04 11.46 -16.21
C ARG A 128 5.24 12.15 -17.32
N GLN A 129 4.66 13.31 -17.03
CA GLN A 129 4.15 14.18 -18.09
C GLN A 129 5.37 14.59 -18.92
N GLU A 130 5.50 14.02 -20.12
CA GLU A 130 6.42 14.55 -21.12
C GLU A 130 5.96 15.98 -21.44
N ARG A 131 6.86 16.95 -21.22
CA ARG A 131 6.66 18.35 -21.60
C ARG A 131 7.02 18.54 -23.05
#